data_AF-A0A3N5JKM5-F1
#
_entry.id   AF-A0A3N5JKM5-F1
#
_cell.length_a   1.000
_cell.length_b   1.000
_cell.length_c   1.000
_cell.angle_alpha   90.00
_cell.angle_beta   90.00
_cell.angle_gamma   90.00
#
_symmetry.space_group_name_H-M   'P 1'
#
loop_
_entity.id
_entity.type
_entity.pdbx_description
1 polymer ?
#
loop_
_entity_poly.entity_id
_entity_poly.type
_entity_poly.pdbx_seq_one_letter_code
_entity_poly.pdbx_strand_id
1 'polypeptide(L)' 'ACSGGRMYLYALAGAGPAGVERAMALLRAEIERDMLLMGCRTVAELDRSCLAFR' A
#
# COMPACT_ATOMS: atom_id res chain seq x y z
N ALA A 1 -1.24 8.46 7.22
CA ALA A 1 -2.04 7.22 7.14
C ALA A 1 -3.17 7.43 6.14
N CYS A 2 -3.50 6.42 5.34
CA CYS A 2 -4.63 6.42 4.39
C CYS A 2 -5.47 5.15 4.57
N SER A 3 -6.71 5.15 4.06
CA SER A 3 -7.67 4.04 4.22
C SER A 3 -8.08 3.44 2.87
N GLY A 4 -8.16 2.11 2.79
CA GLY A 4 -8.65 1.38 1.62
C GLY A 4 -10.08 0.87 1.80
N GLY A 5 -11.09 1.74 1.67
CA GLY A 5 -12.49 1.40 2.00
C GLY A 5 -13.09 0.23 1.19
N ARG A 6 -13.27 0.38 -0.12
CA ARG A 6 -13.85 -0.70 -0.95
C ARG A 6 -12.90 -1.87 -1.18
N MET A 7 -11.59 -1.61 -1.13
CA MET A 7 -10.55 -2.61 -1.40
C MET A 7 -10.74 -3.85 -0.52
N TYR A 8 -10.84 -3.68 0.80
CA TYR A 8 -10.97 -4.83 1.71
C TYR A 8 -12.33 -5.54 1.55
N LEU A 9 -13.40 -4.82 1.18
CA LEU A 9 -14.71 -5.42 0.93
C LEU A 9 -14.71 -6.33 -0.31
N TYR A 10 -14.00 -5.94 -1.37
CA TYR A 10 -13.85 -6.79 -2.56
C TYR A 10 -13.03 -8.04 -2.26
N ALA A 11 -11.96 -7.90 -1.47
CA ALA A 11 -11.17 -9.03 -1.00
C ALA A 11 -11.99 -9.99 -0.12
N LEU A 12 -12.80 -9.43 0.78
CA LEU A 12 -13.72 -10.16 1.64
C LEU A 12 -14.78 -10.91 0.83
N ALA A 13 -15.38 -10.27 -0.16
CA ALA A 13 -16.37 -10.90 -1.03
C ALA A 13 -15.77 -12.03 -1.88
N GLY A 14 -14.52 -11.90 -2.33
CA GLY A 14 -13.87 -12.86 -3.22
C GLY A 14 -13.29 -14.10 -2.53
N ALA A 15 -12.74 -13.96 -1.31
CA ALA A 15 -12.07 -15.05 -0.62
C ALA A 15 -12.22 -15.01 0.91
N GLY A 16 -13.24 -14.33 1.42
CA GLY A 16 -13.48 -14.21 2.85
C GLY A 16 -12.34 -13.53 3.60
N PRO A 17 -12.17 -13.82 4.91
CA PRO A 17 -11.11 -13.23 5.74
C PRO A 17 -9.70 -13.45 5.17
N ALA A 18 -9.42 -14.63 4.59
CA ALA A 18 -8.13 -14.93 3.98
C ALA A 18 -7.82 -14.00 2.78
N GLY A 19 -8.85 -13.60 2.04
CA GLY A 19 -8.74 -12.58 0.99
C GLY A 19 -8.32 -11.22 1.53
N VAL A 20 -8.91 -10.81 2.65
CA VAL A 20 -8.57 -9.54 3.32
C VAL A 20 -7.12 -9.55 3.82
N GLU A 21 -6.69 -10.61 4.49
CA GLU A 21 -5.31 -10.77 4.96
C GLU A 21 -4.31 -10.69 3.79
N ARG A 22 -4.59 -11.40 2.70
CA ARG A 22 -3.77 -11.35 1.49
C ARG A 22 -3.72 -9.95 0.89
N ALA A 23 -4.87 -9.26 0.78
CA ALA A 23 -4.92 -7.91 0.23
C ALA A 23 -4.10 -6.91 1.08
N MET A 24 -4.18 -7.02 2.41
CA MET A 24 -3.38 -6.18 3.31
C MET A 24 -1.89 -6.48 3.22
N ALA A 25 -1.50 -7.75 3.09
CA ALA A 25 -0.12 -8.15 2.88
C ALA A 25 0.45 -7.63 1.55
N LEU A 26 -0.33 -7.71 0.47
CA LEU A 26 0.03 -7.15 -0.83
C LEU A 26 0.21 -5.64 -0.77
N LEU A 27 -0.75 -4.90 -0.18
CA LEU A 27 -0.66 -3.45 -0.03
C LEU A 27 0.60 -3.03 0.72
N ARG A 28 0.95 -3.75 1.79
CA ARG A 28 2.19 -3.51 2.54
C ARG A 28 3.43 -3.75 1.68
N ALA A 29 3.50 -4.90 1.00
CA ALA A 29 4.62 -5.26 0.14
C ALA A 29 4.80 -4.30 -1.04
N GLU A 30 3.69 -3.80 -1.61
CA GLU A 30 3.71 -2.79 -2.66
C GLU A 30 4.30 -1.47 -2.16
N ILE A 31 3.83 -0.96 -1.02
CA ILE A 31 4.38 0.27 -0.42
C ILE A 31 5.87 0.13 -0.13
N GLU A 32 6.30 -1.00 0.45
CA GLU A 32 7.73 -1.24 0.75
C GLU A 32 8.56 -1.33 -0.54
N ARG A 33 8.08 -2.04 -1.55
CA ARG A 33 8.75 -2.14 -2.85
C ARG A 33 8.87 -0.77 -3.53
N ASP A 34 7.81 0.04 -3.50
CA ASP A 34 7.82 1.36 -4.10
C ASP A 34 8.78 2.30 -3.35
N MET A 35 8.82 2.23 -2.01
CA MET A 35 9.81 2.96 -1.21
C MET A 35 11.25 2.56 -1.57
N LEU A 36 11.53 1.27 -1.74
CA LEU A 36 12.84 0.78 -2.18
C LEU A 36 13.23 1.34 -3.55
N LEU A 37 12.29 1.37 -4.50
CA LEU A 37 12.52 1.92 -5.85
C LEU A 37 12.75 3.43 -5.84
N MET A 38 12.14 4.15 -4.89
CA MET A 38 12.37 5.57 -4.67
C MET A 38 13.65 5.87 -3.87
N GLY A 39 14.33 4.85 -3.32
CA GLY A 39 15.51 5.02 -2.47
C GLY A 39 15.18 5.45 -1.03
N CYS A 40 13.93 5.30 -0.59
CA CYS A 40 13.47 5.66 0.74
C CYS A 40 13.47 4.44 1.66
N ARG A 41 14.16 4.51 2.80
CA ARG A 41 14.26 3.45 3.81
C ARG A 41 13.18 3.54 4.87
N THR A 42 12.63 4.72 5.08
CA THR A 42 11.60 4.97 6.10
C THR A 42 10.51 5.90 5.56
N VAL A 43 9.33 5.84 6.16
CA VAL A 43 8.20 6.71 5.78
C VAL A 43 8.54 8.19 6.00
N ALA A 44 9.45 8.50 6.92
CA ALA A 44 9.89 9.87 7.19
C ALA A 44 10.77 10.45 6.06
N GLU A 45 11.34 9.60 5.20
CA GLU A 45 12.11 10.02 4.03
C GLU A 45 11.21 10.33 2.81
N LEU A 46 9.88 10.12 2.90
CA LEU A 46 8.93 10.47 1.85
C LEU A 46 8.56 11.94 1.96
N ASP A 47 8.94 12.73 0.96
CA ASP A 47 8.65 14.17 0.89
C ASP A 47 8.17 14.61 -0.50
N ARG A 48 8.03 15.93 -0.71
CA ARG A 48 7.52 16.49 -1.97
C ARG A 48 8.46 16.29 -3.16
N SER A 49 9.74 16.03 -2.95
CA SER A 49 10.69 15.72 -4.03
C SER A 49 10.37 14.37 -4.68
N CYS A 50 9.71 13.45 -3.97
CA CYS A 50 9.24 12.18 -4.51
C CYS A 50 8.01 12.32 -5.44
N LEU A 51 7.42 13.52 -5.54
CA LEU A 51 6.23 13.76 -6.34
C LEU A 51 6.58 14.51 -7.62
N ALA A 52 6.29 13.89 -8.77
CA ALA A 52 6.23 14.59 -10.04
C ALA A 52 4.83 15.23 -10.20
N PHE A 53 4.61 16.37 -9.55
CA PHE A 53 3.34 17.11 -9.64
C PHE A 53 3.41 18.18 -10.74
N ARG A 54 2.39 18.20 -11.62
CA ARG A 54 2.15 19.21 -12.65
C ARG A 54 0.78 19.83 -12.45
#